data_AF-I1CCD6-F1
#
_entry.id   AF-I1CCD6-F1
#
_cell.length_a   1.000
_cell.length_b   1.000
_cell.length_c   1.000
_cell.angle_alpha   90.00
_cell.angle_beta   90.00
_cell.angle_gamma   90.00
#
_symmetry.space_group_name_H-M   'P 1'
#
loop_
_entity.id
_entity.type
_entity.pdbx_description
1 polymer ?
#
loop_
_entity_poly.entity_id
_entity_poly.type
_entity_poly.pdbx_seq_one_letter_code
_entity_poly.pdbx_strand_id
1 'polypeptide(L)'
;MDSPDYDWELIKARLDQLREIRKLNKGQAAMIFALRTSLARNLGDMGNTKLYSYARVGTKKLTSDYIEEVVKQLNWICDEPADVAEGLDLKTKHDFFMNIRQSFGRTALLLSGGGTLGLNHIGVIKCLYEHNLLPRIISGASSGSIMASFVCTKTEDELPNTFDPCLYRHEYFERKGQPDSPLTRLHRLLTQGQVFDVNILQEAIRENIGDYTFQVNLSCSMLTRK
;
A
#
# COMPACT_ATOMS: atom_id res chain seq x y z
N MET A 1 -6.14 -5.76 -29.11
CA MET A 1 -5.92 -5.83 -27.65
C MET A 1 -4.48 -5.45 -27.31
N ASP A 2 -3.77 -4.84 -28.26
CA ASP A 2 -2.33 -4.77 -28.25
C ASP A 2 -1.98 -3.32 -27.95
N SER A 3 -1.21 -3.11 -26.89
CA SER A 3 -0.73 -1.79 -26.50
C SER A 3 0.79 -1.82 -26.61
N PRO A 4 1.42 -0.79 -27.20
CA PRO A 4 2.88 -0.67 -27.23
C PRO A 4 3.45 -0.29 -25.86
N ASP A 5 2.59 -0.04 -24.87
CA ASP A 5 2.97 0.45 -23.55
C ASP A 5 3.35 -0.71 -22.60
N TYR A 6 3.15 -1.97 -22.99
CA TYR A 6 3.55 -3.16 -22.24
C TYR A 6 3.73 -4.38 -23.15
N ASP A 7 4.53 -5.36 -22.72
CA ASP A 7 4.76 -6.61 -23.45
C ASP A 7 3.61 -7.59 -23.19
N TRP A 8 2.54 -7.40 -23.96
CA TRP A 8 1.33 -8.20 -23.85
C TRP A 8 1.55 -9.66 -24.30
N GLU A 9 2.48 -9.92 -25.22
CA GLU A 9 2.80 -11.27 -25.68
C GLU A 9 3.41 -12.10 -24.55
N LEU A 10 4.35 -11.52 -23.80
CA LEU A 10 4.95 -12.16 -22.63
C LEU A 10 3.88 -12.47 -21.58
N ILE A 11 3.00 -11.52 -21.25
CA ILE A 11 1.96 -11.73 -20.23
C ILE A 11 0.97 -12.81 -20.69
N LYS A 12 0.57 -12.79 -21.96
CA LYS A 12 -0.33 -13.80 -22.53
C LYS A 12 0.29 -15.20 -22.50
N ALA A 13 1.55 -15.33 -22.93
CA ALA A 13 2.27 -16.60 -22.89
C ALA A 13 2.35 -17.17 -21.46
N ARG A 14 2.56 -16.31 -20.46
CA ARG A 14 2.57 -16.73 -19.04
C ARG A 14 1.18 -17.12 -18.54
N LEU A 15 0.15 -16.36 -18.89
CA LEU A 15 -1.23 -16.68 -18.54
C LEU A 15 -1.64 -18.04 -19.12
N ASP A 16 -1.32 -18.28 -20.39
CA ASP A 16 -1.64 -19.55 -21.06
C ASP A 16 -0.86 -20.70 -20.41
N GLN A 17 0.41 -20.52 -20.08
CA GLN A 17 1.21 -21.51 -19.34
C GLN A 17 0.57 -21.90 -17.99
N LEU A 18 0.13 -20.92 -17.18
CA LEU A 18 -0.53 -21.21 -15.89
C LEU A 18 -1.86 -21.94 -16.09
N ARG A 19 -2.64 -21.53 -17.09
CA ARG A 19 -3.92 -22.17 -17.43
C ARG A 19 -3.71 -23.60 -17.92
N GLU A 20 -2.68 -23.87 -18.72
CA GLU A 20 -2.36 -25.21 -19.21
C GLU A 20 -1.95 -26.15 -18.09
N ILE A 21 -1.09 -25.71 -17.16
CA ILE A 21 -0.69 -26.52 -16.00
C ILE A 21 -1.93 -26.92 -15.19
N ARG A 22 -2.87 -25.98 -14.97
CA ARG A 22 -4.14 -26.26 -14.29
C ARG A 22 -5.01 -27.23 -15.10
N LYS A 23 -5.21 -27.01 -16.40
CA LYS A 23 -6.05 -27.87 -17.26
C LYS A 23 -5.54 -29.31 -17.33
N LEU A 24 -4.23 -29.48 -17.39
CA LEU A 24 -3.57 -30.79 -17.46
C LEU A 24 -3.44 -31.47 -16.09
N ASN A 25 -3.90 -30.81 -15.01
CA ASN A 25 -3.85 -31.29 -13.63
C ASN A 25 -2.48 -31.87 -13.23
N LYS A 26 -1.40 -31.15 -13.55
CA LYS A 26 -0.01 -31.61 -13.33
C LYS A 26 0.44 -31.61 -11.86
N GLY A 27 -0.48 -31.50 -10.92
CA GLY A 27 -0.18 -31.44 -9.48
C GLY A 27 0.22 -30.05 -8.97
N GLN A 28 0.27 -29.93 -7.65
CA GLN A 28 0.63 -28.68 -6.96
C GLN A 28 2.10 -28.34 -7.14
N ALA A 29 2.98 -29.35 -7.20
CA ALA A 29 4.42 -29.17 -7.35
C ALA A 29 4.78 -28.44 -8.67
N ALA A 30 4.11 -28.80 -9.77
CA ALA A 30 4.31 -28.16 -11.07
C ALA A 30 3.86 -26.69 -11.07
N MET A 31 2.73 -26.39 -10.41
CA MET A 31 2.22 -25.01 -10.29
C MET A 31 3.15 -24.16 -9.42
N ILE A 32 3.63 -24.70 -8.29
CA ILE A 32 4.61 -24.06 -7.41
C ILE A 32 5.89 -23.71 -8.19
N PHE A 33 6.40 -24.65 -8.99
CA PHE A 33 7.59 -24.41 -9.81
C PHE A 33 7.37 -23.30 -10.84
N ALA A 34 6.22 -23.30 -11.53
CA ALA A 34 5.87 -22.26 -12.49
C ALA A 34 5.74 -20.88 -11.82
N LEU A 35 5.06 -20.79 -10.68
CA LEU A 35 4.90 -19.53 -9.95
C LEU A 35 6.25 -19.01 -9.41
N ARG A 36 7.11 -19.88 -8.86
CA ARG A 36 8.44 -19.48 -8.36
C ARG A 36 9.34 -18.90 -9.44
N THR A 37 9.23 -19.40 -10.67
CA THR A 37 10.11 -19.00 -11.78
C THR A 37 9.58 -17.83 -12.59
N SER A 38 8.26 -17.65 -12.66
CA SER A 38 7.63 -16.66 -13.56
C SER A 38 7.05 -15.44 -12.86
N LEU A 39 6.78 -15.52 -11.55
CA LEU A 39 6.15 -14.42 -10.83
C LEU A 39 7.13 -13.27 -10.61
N ALA A 40 6.91 -12.17 -11.35
CA ALA A 40 7.66 -10.93 -11.21
C ALA A 40 6.70 -9.75 -11.00
N ARG A 41 7.09 -8.79 -10.15
CA ARG A 41 6.24 -7.65 -9.75
C ARG A 41 5.78 -6.81 -10.95
N ASN A 42 6.62 -6.65 -11.96
CA ASN A 42 6.32 -5.86 -13.16
C ASN A 42 6.63 -6.65 -14.43
N LEU A 43 6.17 -7.91 -14.48
CA LEU A 43 6.25 -8.75 -15.68
C LEU A 43 5.68 -8.02 -16.90
N GLY A 44 6.48 -7.96 -17.97
CA GLY A 44 6.07 -7.33 -19.23
C GLY A 44 5.73 -5.84 -19.11
N ASP A 45 6.24 -5.14 -18.08
CA ASP A 45 5.92 -3.74 -17.80
C ASP A 45 4.42 -3.44 -17.60
N MET A 46 3.68 -4.41 -17.05
CA MET A 46 2.24 -4.29 -16.79
C MET A 46 1.84 -3.13 -15.86
N GLY A 47 2.79 -2.58 -15.10
CA GLY A 47 2.66 -1.44 -14.22
C GLY A 47 2.99 -0.09 -14.88
N ASN A 48 3.21 -0.03 -16.19
CA ASN A 48 3.62 1.20 -16.87
C ASN A 48 2.59 2.33 -16.68
N THR A 49 3.03 3.48 -16.14
CA THR A 49 2.18 4.64 -15.90
C THR A 49 1.43 5.11 -17.16
N LYS A 50 2.03 4.99 -18.35
CA LYS A 50 1.38 5.38 -19.62
C LYS A 50 0.13 4.56 -19.91
N LEU A 51 0.12 3.27 -19.54
CA LEU A 51 -1.03 2.39 -19.71
C LEU A 51 -2.24 2.88 -18.91
N TYR A 52 -1.99 3.41 -17.71
CA TYR A 52 -3.02 3.90 -16.78
C TYR A 52 -3.32 5.40 -16.93
N SER A 53 -2.50 6.13 -17.68
CA SER A 53 -2.72 7.56 -17.95
C SER A 53 -3.96 7.81 -18.82
N TYR A 54 -4.45 6.79 -19.53
CA TYR A 54 -5.60 6.88 -20.41
C TYR A 54 -6.60 5.74 -20.16
N ALA A 55 -7.89 6.07 -20.12
CA ALA A 55 -8.99 5.09 -19.96
C ALA A 55 -9.32 4.34 -21.26
N ARG A 56 -8.31 3.74 -21.92
CA ARG A 56 -8.53 2.86 -23.07
C ARG A 56 -9.21 1.56 -22.62
N VAL A 57 -10.37 1.26 -23.18
CA VAL A 57 -11.14 0.04 -22.90
C VAL A 57 -10.36 -1.20 -23.37
N GLY A 58 -10.32 -2.24 -22.55
CA GLY A 58 -9.75 -3.55 -22.91
C GLY A 58 -8.23 -3.68 -22.84
N THR A 59 -7.45 -2.58 -22.82
CA THR A 59 -5.98 -2.67 -22.82
C THR A 59 -5.40 -3.27 -21.54
N LYS A 60 -6.14 -3.21 -20.42
CA LYS A 60 -5.76 -3.74 -19.10
C LYS A 60 -6.38 -5.10 -18.80
N LYS A 61 -7.28 -5.60 -19.66
CA LYS A 61 -8.00 -6.86 -19.40
C LYS A 61 -7.04 -8.04 -19.25
N LEU A 62 -6.02 -8.11 -20.10
CA LEU A 62 -5.02 -9.17 -20.03
C LEU A 62 -4.22 -9.13 -18.72
N THR A 63 -3.84 -7.94 -18.25
CA THR A 63 -3.17 -7.76 -16.95
C THR A 63 -4.07 -8.19 -15.80
N SER A 64 -5.34 -7.80 -15.81
CA SER A 64 -6.33 -8.23 -14.81
C SER A 64 -6.51 -9.75 -14.82
N ASP A 65 -6.73 -10.36 -15.99
CA ASP A 65 -6.88 -11.80 -16.15
C ASP A 65 -5.65 -12.58 -15.65
N TYR A 66 -4.44 -12.04 -15.86
CA TYR A 66 -3.20 -12.62 -15.33
C TYR A 66 -3.11 -12.54 -13.81
N ILE A 67 -3.35 -11.37 -13.23
CA ILE A 67 -3.32 -11.18 -11.76
C ILE A 67 -4.38 -12.07 -11.09
N GLU A 68 -5.60 -12.09 -11.62
CA GLU A 68 -6.70 -12.93 -11.12
C GLU A 68 -6.34 -14.41 -11.19
N GLU A 69 -5.74 -14.87 -12.29
CA GLU A 69 -5.31 -16.26 -12.42
C GLU A 69 -4.24 -16.60 -11.39
N VAL A 70 -3.22 -15.75 -11.20
CA VAL A 70 -2.17 -15.95 -10.19
C VAL A 70 -2.77 -16.04 -8.78
N VAL A 71 -3.64 -15.09 -8.40
CA VAL A 71 -4.33 -15.10 -7.10
C VAL A 71 -5.12 -16.39 -6.93
N LYS A 72 -5.85 -16.81 -7.96
CA LYS A 72 -6.63 -18.05 -7.94
C LYS A 72 -5.74 -19.29 -7.74
N GLN A 73 -4.55 -19.34 -8.37
CA GLN A 73 -3.60 -20.45 -8.13
C GLN A 73 -3.01 -20.42 -6.72
N LEU A 74 -2.67 -19.24 -6.20
CA LEU A 74 -2.13 -19.10 -4.85
C LEU A 74 -3.15 -19.54 -3.78
N ASN A 75 -4.41 -19.13 -3.94
CA ASN A 75 -5.50 -19.56 -3.05
C ASN A 75 -5.74 -21.06 -3.16
N TRP A 76 -5.79 -21.60 -4.38
CA TRP A 76 -5.93 -23.06 -4.58
C TRP A 76 -4.80 -23.85 -3.92
N ILE A 77 -3.54 -23.42 -4.10
CA ILE A 77 -2.41 -24.04 -3.41
C ILE A 77 -2.62 -23.94 -1.90
N CYS A 78 -3.06 -22.79 -1.36
CA CYS A 78 -3.28 -22.58 0.07
C CYS A 78 -4.39 -23.47 0.67
N ASP A 79 -5.53 -23.59 0.00
CA ASP A 79 -6.73 -24.23 0.53
C ASP A 79 -6.69 -25.77 0.40
N GLU A 80 -6.06 -26.30 -0.66
CA GLU A 80 -5.95 -27.74 -0.85
C GLU A 80 -4.97 -28.40 0.13
N PRO A 81 -5.24 -29.64 0.57
CA PRO A 81 -4.33 -30.38 1.43
C PRO A 81 -3.00 -30.63 0.72
N ALA A 82 -1.94 -30.69 1.51
CA ALA A 82 -0.60 -30.93 1.02
C ALA A 82 -0.48 -32.39 0.55
N ASP A 83 -0.06 -32.59 -0.70
CA ASP A 83 0.15 -33.94 -1.23
C ASP A 83 1.57 -34.44 -0.87
N VAL A 84 1.62 -35.23 0.20
CA VAL A 84 2.87 -35.85 0.68
C VAL A 84 3.46 -36.81 -0.36
N ALA A 85 2.64 -37.41 -1.23
CA ALA A 85 3.11 -38.32 -2.28
C ALA A 85 3.87 -37.57 -3.40
N GLU A 86 3.56 -36.28 -3.62
CA GLU A 86 4.33 -35.40 -4.51
C GLU A 86 5.51 -34.71 -3.81
N GLY A 87 5.82 -35.08 -2.56
CA GLY A 87 6.89 -34.45 -1.77
C GLY A 87 6.54 -33.05 -1.27
N LEU A 88 5.25 -32.71 -1.23
CA LEU A 88 4.76 -31.41 -0.77
C LEU A 88 4.26 -31.56 0.67
N ASP A 89 5.14 -31.25 1.62
CA ASP A 89 4.79 -31.16 3.03
C ASP A 89 4.32 -29.73 3.40
N LEU A 90 3.73 -29.60 4.60
CA LEU A 90 3.27 -28.29 5.10
C LEU A 90 4.41 -27.28 5.19
N LYS A 91 5.64 -27.74 5.49
CA LYS A 91 6.82 -26.90 5.59
C LYS A 91 7.22 -26.33 4.23
N THR A 92 7.26 -27.15 3.19
CA THR A 92 7.57 -26.75 1.81
C THR A 92 6.54 -25.75 1.29
N LYS A 93 5.26 -25.97 1.60
CA LYS A 93 4.18 -25.04 1.28
C LYS A 93 4.37 -23.69 1.98
N HIS A 94 4.68 -23.70 3.27
CA HIS A 94 4.98 -22.49 4.03
C HIS A 94 6.21 -21.74 3.46
N ASP A 95 7.31 -22.46 3.19
CA ASP A 95 8.53 -21.90 2.63
C ASP A 95 8.30 -21.32 1.24
N PHE A 96 7.45 -21.95 0.42
CA PHE A 96 7.00 -21.41 -0.85
C PHE A 96 6.34 -20.03 -0.70
N PHE A 97 5.34 -19.89 0.18
CA PHE A 97 4.68 -18.61 0.40
C PHE A 97 5.62 -17.55 0.98
N MET A 98 6.51 -17.93 1.89
CA MET A 98 7.51 -17.03 2.46
C MET A 98 8.48 -16.52 1.39
N ASN A 99 8.97 -17.40 0.52
CA ASN A 99 9.87 -17.06 -0.58
C ASN A 99 9.20 -16.18 -1.62
N ILE A 100 7.97 -16.51 -2.04
CA ILE A 100 7.19 -15.67 -2.97
C ILE A 100 6.95 -14.29 -2.36
N ARG A 101 6.59 -14.23 -1.07
CA ARG A 101 6.36 -12.94 -0.40
C ARG A 101 7.63 -12.09 -0.32
N GLN A 102 8.79 -12.72 -0.15
CA GLN A 102 10.09 -12.02 -0.16
C GLN A 102 10.47 -11.54 -1.57
N SER A 103 10.32 -12.37 -2.60
CA SER A 103 10.70 -12.02 -3.98
C SER A 103 9.75 -11.03 -4.63
N PHE A 104 8.43 -11.22 -4.45
CA PHE A 104 7.41 -10.30 -4.95
C PHE A 104 7.37 -9.01 -4.14
N GLY A 105 7.76 -9.07 -2.86
CA GLY A 105 7.83 -7.98 -1.90
C GLY A 105 6.48 -7.42 -1.48
N ARG A 106 6.50 -6.22 -0.88
CA ARG A 106 5.32 -5.58 -0.29
C ARG A 106 5.15 -4.16 -0.83
N THR A 107 3.89 -3.76 -1.01
CA THR A 107 3.55 -2.38 -1.30
C THR A 107 3.76 -1.51 -0.06
N ALA A 108 4.28 -0.30 -0.27
CA ALA A 108 4.41 0.72 0.75
C ALA A 108 3.82 2.04 0.26
N LEU A 109 3.18 2.79 1.15
CA LEU A 109 2.71 4.15 0.89
C LEU A 109 3.74 5.15 1.43
N LEU A 110 4.24 6.03 0.56
CA LEU A 110 5.22 7.06 0.92
C LEU A 110 4.56 8.43 0.85
N LEU A 111 4.43 9.10 2.00
CA LEU A 111 3.84 10.41 2.16
C LEU A 111 4.93 11.48 2.17
N SER A 112 5.04 12.26 1.10
CA SER A 112 6.04 13.33 0.99
C SER A 112 5.73 14.53 1.90
N GLY A 113 6.77 15.31 2.21
CA GLY A 113 6.62 16.59 2.89
C GLY A 113 6.09 17.68 1.94
N GLY A 114 5.32 18.62 2.48
CA GLY A 114 4.75 19.74 1.71
C GLY A 114 4.14 20.85 2.56
N GLY A 115 4.45 20.92 3.85
CA GLY A 115 3.85 21.87 4.79
C GLY A 115 2.33 21.67 4.90
N THR A 116 1.57 22.75 4.73
CA THR A 116 0.09 22.74 4.80
C THR A 116 -0.56 21.83 3.74
N LEU A 117 0.07 21.64 2.58
CA LEU A 117 -0.43 20.72 1.55
C LEU A 117 -0.31 19.24 1.94
N GLY A 118 0.49 18.93 2.98
CA GLY A 118 0.62 17.57 3.51
C GLY A 118 -0.68 17.02 4.09
N LEU A 119 -1.67 17.88 4.38
CA LEU A 119 -3.00 17.46 4.81
C LEU A 119 -3.76 16.71 3.71
N ASN A 120 -3.47 16.98 2.43
CA ASN A 120 -4.11 16.29 1.30
C ASN A 120 -3.85 14.78 1.31
N HIS A 121 -2.79 14.33 1.99
CA HIS A 121 -2.52 12.90 2.18
C HIS A 121 -3.66 12.17 2.88
N ILE A 122 -4.47 12.84 3.73
CA ILE A 122 -5.63 12.22 4.38
C ILE A 122 -6.66 11.73 3.36
N GLY A 123 -6.90 12.50 2.30
CA GLY A 123 -7.87 12.14 1.25
C GLY A 123 -7.39 10.96 0.42
N VAL A 124 -6.08 10.89 0.13
CA VAL A 124 -5.47 9.73 -0.55
C VAL A 124 -5.59 8.49 0.32
N ILE A 125 -5.28 8.59 1.61
CA ILE A 125 -5.39 7.48 2.57
C ILE A 125 -6.84 7.01 2.70
N LYS A 126 -7.81 7.94 2.80
CA LYS A 126 -9.24 7.63 2.81
C LYS A 126 -9.65 6.82 1.58
N CYS A 127 -9.30 7.31 0.39
CA CYS A 127 -9.63 6.62 -0.86
C CYS A 127 -9.03 5.21 -0.93
N LEU A 128 -7.76 5.06 -0.52
CA LEU A 128 -7.10 3.76 -0.46
C LEU A 128 -7.77 2.83 0.57
N TYR A 129 -8.18 3.35 1.72
CA TYR A 129 -8.87 2.58 2.75
C TYR A 129 -10.25 2.11 2.26
N GLU A 130 -11.07 3.01 1.69
CA GLU A 130 -12.41 2.69 1.17
C GLU A 130 -12.40 1.61 0.08
N HIS A 131 -11.31 1.49 -0.68
CA HIS A 131 -11.13 0.47 -1.71
C HIS A 131 -10.36 -0.78 -1.23
N ASN A 132 -10.04 -0.91 0.06
CA ASN A 132 -9.20 -1.98 0.62
C ASN A 132 -7.81 -2.08 -0.03
N LEU A 133 -7.23 -0.94 -0.40
CA LEU A 133 -5.91 -0.81 -1.05
C LEU A 133 -4.86 -0.15 -0.17
N LEU A 134 -5.19 0.19 1.09
CA LEU A 134 -4.27 0.87 2.00
C LEU A 134 -3.09 -0.05 2.38
N PRO A 135 -1.84 0.27 2.01
CA PRO A 135 -0.71 -0.59 2.33
C PRO A 135 -0.43 -0.67 3.82
N ARG A 136 0.05 -1.83 4.27
CA ARG A 136 0.47 -2.06 5.68
C ARG A 136 1.72 -1.26 6.06
N ILE A 137 2.59 -0.98 5.09
CA ILE A 137 3.81 -0.20 5.30
C ILE A 137 3.51 1.24 4.87
N ILE A 138 3.51 2.16 5.83
CA ILE A 138 3.36 3.60 5.58
C ILE A 138 4.63 4.28 6.09
N SER A 139 5.21 5.12 5.24
CA SER A 139 6.34 5.98 5.58
C SER A 139 6.00 7.41 5.22
N GLY A 140 6.53 8.38 5.98
CA GLY A 140 6.28 9.78 5.73
C GLY A 140 7.49 10.65 6.07
N ALA A 141 7.56 11.83 5.45
CA ALA A 141 8.56 12.84 5.73
C ALA A 141 7.91 14.18 6.09
N SER A 142 8.37 14.84 7.16
CA SER A 142 7.88 16.15 7.62
C SER A 142 6.34 16.16 7.84
N SER A 143 5.57 16.93 7.07
CA SER A 143 4.10 16.89 7.13
C SER A 143 3.53 15.49 6.84
N GLY A 144 4.18 14.71 5.97
CA GLY A 144 3.80 13.34 5.69
C GLY A 144 4.08 12.38 6.85
N SER A 145 5.10 12.62 7.69
CA SER A 145 5.36 11.78 8.86
C SER A 145 4.31 11.98 9.95
N ILE A 146 3.79 13.20 10.11
CA ILE A 146 2.68 13.50 11.02
C ILE A 146 1.43 12.72 10.61
N MET A 147 1.10 12.74 9.31
CA MET A 147 -0.03 11.98 8.79
C MET A 147 0.18 10.46 8.89
N ALA A 148 1.38 9.98 8.57
CA ALA A 148 1.73 8.58 8.72
C ALA A 148 1.60 8.12 10.19
N SER A 149 2.12 8.90 11.14
CA SER A 149 2.00 8.57 12.56
C SER A 149 0.54 8.58 13.01
N PHE A 150 -0.23 9.59 12.62
CA PHE A 150 -1.65 9.68 12.95
C PHE A 150 -2.41 8.43 12.49
N VAL A 151 -2.25 8.02 11.23
CA VAL A 151 -2.92 6.85 10.67
C VAL A 151 -2.40 5.52 11.23
N CYS A 152 -1.11 5.42 11.56
CA CYS A 152 -0.53 4.20 12.13
C CYS A 152 -0.87 3.97 13.60
N THR A 153 -1.37 4.99 14.31
CA THR A 153 -1.79 4.89 15.73
C THR A 153 -3.22 4.39 15.91
N LYS A 154 -3.97 4.26 14.82
CA LYS A 154 -5.41 3.98 14.82
C LYS A 154 -5.67 2.56 14.33
N THR A 155 -6.64 1.90 14.94
CA THR A 155 -7.09 0.57 14.51
C THR A 155 -7.92 0.66 13.22
N GLU A 156 -8.20 -0.48 12.57
CA GLU A 156 -9.03 -0.49 11.35
C GLU A 156 -10.44 0.06 11.59
N ASP A 157 -11.00 -0.14 12.78
CA ASP A 157 -12.34 0.33 13.16
C ASP A 157 -12.36 1.84 13.49
N GLU A 158 -11.22 2.37 13.95
CA GLU A 158 -11.07 3.79 14.25
C GLU A 158 -10.74 4.63 13.02
N LEU A 159 -10.11 4.02 12.00
CA LEU A 159 -9.68 4.71 10.78
C LEU A 159 -10.79 5.53 10.10
N PRO A 160 -12.02 5.03 9.91
CA PRO A 160 -13.11 5.80 9.31
C PRO A 160 -13.37 7.13 10.02
N ASN A 161 -13.33 7.12 11.35
CA ASN A 161 -13.56 8.31 12.18
C ASN A 161 -12.43 9.34 11.99
N THR A 162 -11.21 8.88 11.70
CA THR A 162 -10.06 9.77 11.45
C THR A 162 -10.20 10.64 10.21
N PHE A 163 -11.10 10.27 9.30
CA PHE A 163 -11.35 11.04 8.07
C PHE A 163 -12.44 12.10 8.23
N ASP A 164 -13.12 12.14 9.39
CA ASP A 164 -14.15 13.14 9.66
C ASP A 164 -13.50 14.40 10.27
N PRO A 165 -13.55 15.55 9.57
CA PRO A 165 -13.02 16.82 10.08
C PRO A 165 -13.77 17.35 11.31
N CYS A 166 -14.94 16.79 11.65
CA CYS A 166 -15.66 17.11 12.88
C CYS A 166 -15.09 16.39 14.11
N LEU A 167 -14.47 15.22 13.90
CA LEU A 167 -13.96 14.37 14.97
C LEU A 167 -12.47 14.59 15.25
N TYR A 168 -11.70 14.97 14.22
CA TYR A 168 -10.26 15.17 14.34
C TYR A 168 -9.80 16.51 13.79
N ARG A 169 -8.85 17.14 14.51
CA ARG A 169 -8.23 18.39 14.08
C ARG A 169 -7.21 18.10 12.99
N HIS A 170 -7.54 18.44 11.74
CA HIS A 170 -6.59 18.36 10.63
C HIS A 170 -5.73 19.64 10.46
N GLU A 171 -6.00 20.70 11.23
CA GLU A 171 -5.23 21.94 11.21
C GLU A 171 -3.95 21.81 12.07
N TYR A 172 -2.88 21.25 11.48
CA TYR A 172 -1.59 21.07 12.18
C TYR A 172 -0.65 22.29 12.08
N PHE A 173 -0.94 23.25 11.20
CA PHE A 173 -0.03 24.34 10.85
C PHE A 173 -0.62 25.74 11.04
N GLU A 174 -1.92 25.85 11.36
CA GLU A 174 -2.61 27.13 11.54
C GLU A 174 -3.59 27.02 12.71
N ARG A 175 -3.80 28.13 13.44
CA ARG A 175 -4.82 28.21 14.50
C ARG A 175 -6.15 28.63 13.87
N LYS A 176 -7.20 27.84 14.10
CA LYS A 176 -8.58 28.16 13.73
C LYS A 176 -8.95 29.57 14.22
N GLY A 177 -9.17 30.49 13.28
CA GLY A 177 -9.58 31.88 13.56
C GLY A 177 -8.49 32.96 13.55
N GLN A 178 -7.20 32.60 13.41
CA GLN A 178 -6.10 33.56 13.20
C GLN A 178 -5.08 33.01 12.18
N PRO A 179 -5.29 33.19 10.87
CA PRO A 179 -4.30 32.79 9.88
C PRO A 179 -3.04 33.66 10.04
N ASP A 180 -1.89 33.02 10.25
CA ASP A 180 -0.59 33.70 10.35
C ASP A 180 -0.30 34.45 9.04
N SER A 181 -0.25 35.79 9.10
CA SER A 181 0.07 36.61 7.93
C SER A 181 1.47 36.30 7.39
N PRO A 182 1.73 36.48 6.08
CA PRO A 182 3.05 36.27 5.49
C PRO A 182 4.15 37.08 6.20
N LEU A 183 3.81 38.28 6.67
CA LEU A 183 4.71 39.15 7.44
C LEU A 183 5.01 38.58 8.82
N THR A 184 4.03 37.97 9.49
CA THR A 184 4.21 37.30 10.78
C THR A 184 5.13 36.08 10.64
N ARG A 185 4.96 35.31 9.56
CA ARG A 185 5.84 34.15 9.24
C ARG A 185 7.26 34.59 8.93
N LEU A 186 7.45 35.68 8.19
CA LEU A 186 8.77 36.24 7.88
C LEU A 186 9.45 36.82 9.12
N HIS A 187 8.70 37.55 9.95
CA HIS A 187 9.20 38.09 11.22
C HIS A 187 9.64 36.94 12.15
N ARG A 188 8.84 35.87 12.27
CA ARG A 188 9.16 34.69 13.08
C ARG A 188 10.37 33.94 12.52
N LEU A 189 10.50 33.83 11.20
CA LEU A 189 11.68 33.26 10.56
C LEU A 189 12.96 34.06 10.87
N LEU A 190 12.88 35.40 10.84
CA LEU A 190 14.03 36.27 11.09
C LEU A 190 14.42 36.35 12.57
N THR A 191 13.46 36.25 13.49
CA THR A 191 13.70 36.37 14.94
C THR A 191 13.93 35.04 15.64
N GLN A 192 13.26 33.97 15.21
CA GLN A 192 13.25 32.66 15.87
C GLN A 192 13.81 31.54 14.98
N GLY A 193 14.09 31.80 13.70
CA GLY A 193 14.54 30.78 12.75
C GLY A 193 13.48 29.77 12.33
N GLN A 194 12.20 29.99 12.71
CA GLN A 194 11.10 29.04 12.49
C GLN A 194 9.93 29.71 11.76
N VAL A 195 9.38 29.02 10.75
CA VAL A 195 8.25 29.52 9.94
C VAL A 195 6.91 29.22 10.59
N PHE A 196 6.80 28.08 11.30
CA PHE A 196 5.58 27.60 11.92
C PHE A 196 5.71 27.58 13.45
N ASP A 197 4.61 27.81 14.15
CA ASP A 197 4.58 27.70 15.62
C ASP A 197 4.63 26.23 16.05
N VAL A 198 5.73 25.84 16.68
CA VAL A 198 5.96 24.47 17.14
C VAL A 198 4.97 24.05 18.22
N ASN A 199 4.42 25.00 19.00
CA ASN A 199 3.48 24.69 20.07
C ASN A 199 2.13 24.23 19.50
N ILE A 200 1.64 24.89 18.43
CA ILE A 200 0.41 24.49 17.73
C ILE A 200 0.56 23.05 17.20
N LEU A 201 1.72 22.75 16.63
CA LEU A 201 2.01 21.42 16.12
C LEU A 201 2.07 20.37 17.24
N GLN A 202 2.72 20.68 18.36
CA GLN A 202 2.81 19.78 19.51
C GLN A 202 1.44 19.51 20.14
N GLU A 203 0.60 20.53 20.31
CA GLU A 203 -0.77 20.40 20.80
C GLU A 203 -1.59 19.51 19.86
N ALA A 204 -1.56 19.78 18.55
CA ALA A 204 -2.31 18.99 17.56
C ALA A 204 -1.83 17.53 17.51
N ILE A 205 -0.52 17.28 17.62
CA ILE A 205 0.02 15.91 17.70
C ILE A 205 -0.46 15.21 18.98
N ARG A 206 -0.38 15.87 20.14
CA ARG A 206 -0.83 15.28 21.41
C ARG A 206 -2.34 15.02 21.43
N GLU A 207 -3.16 15.91 20.89
CA GLU A 207 -4.61 15.72 20.80
C GLU A 207 -4.98 14.53 19.89
N ASN A 208 -4.31 14.39 18.74
CA ASN A 208 -4.69 13.41 17.73
C ASN A 208 -4.05 12.01 17.94
N ILE A 209 -2.80 12.00 18.41
CA ILE A 209 -2.00 10.79 18.61
C ILE A 209 -2.00 10.37 20.08
N GLY A 210 -1.89 11.31 21.02
CA GLY A 210 -1.64 10.97 22.43
C GLY A 210 -0.18 10.56 22.70
N ASP A 211 0.08 10.00 23.88
CA ASP A 211 1.43 9.65 24.33
C ASP A 211 1.87 8.24 23.90
N TYR A 212 1.72 7.92 22.61
CA TYR A 212 2.19 6.65 22.06
C TYR A 212 3.69 6.66 21.77
N THR A 213 4.36 5.57 22.14
CA THR A 213 5.73 5.31 21.69
C THR A 213 5.74 4.59 20.33
N PHE A 214 6.85 4.71 19.60
CA PHE A 214 7.01 4.04 18.30
C PHE A 214 6.75 2.53 18.35
N GLN A 215 7.13 1.87 19.45
CA GLN A 215 6.94 0.43 19.64
C GLN A 215 5.46 0.04 19.74
N VAL A 216 4.63 0.88 20.36
CA VAL A 216 3.19 0.67 20.46
C VAL A 216 2.52 0.83 19.09
N ASN A 217 2.95 1.83 18.30
CA ASN A 217 2.43 2.07 16.94
C ASN A 217 2.72 0.93 15.96
N LEU A 218 3.91 0.35 16.04
CA LEU A 218 4.26 -0.85 15.28
C LEU A 218 3.37 -2.05 15.66
N SER A 219 3.00 -2.16 16.94
CA SER A 219 2.17 -3.27 17.42
C SER A 219 0.70 -3.15 16.99
N CYS A 220 0.09 -1.96 17.13
CA CYS A 220 -1.28 -1.70 16.65
C CYS A 220 -1.41 -1.94 15.14
N SER A 221 -0.52 -1.36 14.34
CA SER A 221 -0.57 -1.51 12.87
C SER A 221 -0.31 -2.94 12.37
N MET A 222 0.47 -3.75 13.09
CA MET A 222 0.72 -5.14 12.72
C MET A 222 -0.41 -6.09 13.09
N LEU A 223 -1.15 -5.83 14.18
CA LEU A 223 -2.18 -6.72 14.71
C LEU A 223 -3.55 -6.50 14.05
N THR A 224 -3.89 -5.29 13.63
CA THR A 224 -5.25 -4.99 13.16
C THR A 224 -5.42 -5.00 11.65
N ARG A 225 -4.33 -4.89 10.86
CA ARG A 225 -4.44 -4.78 9.40
C ARG A 225 -4.33 -6.13 8.70
N LYS A 226 -5.44 -6.58 8.10
CA LYS A 226 -5.50 -7.82 7.30
C LYS A 226 -4.64 -7.71 6.05
#